data_AF-A0A1I4NZN6-F1
#
_entry.id   AF-A0A1I4NZN6-F1
#
_cell.length_a   1.000
_cell.length_b   1.000
_cell.length_c   1.000
_cell.angle_alpha   90.00
_cell.angle_beta   90.00
_cell.angle_gamma   90.00
#
_symmetry.space_group_name_H-M   'P 1'
#
loop_
_entity.id
_entity.type
_entity.pdbx_description
1 polymer ?
#
loop_
_entity_poly.entity_id
_entity_poly.type
_entity_poly.pdbx_seq_one_letter_code
_entity_poly.pdbx_strand_id
1 'polypeptide(L)'
;MSMENLLDQPFVHWMSSGAQDGDIVLASRIRLARNLEGIPFPQRANGEQLSQVVSQLKSSLCDLNNNEQSDYMFVDLEKLPLLERLVLVEKHIISPDHAREASNRAILVKQDTTVSIMVNEEDHLRIQCLMPGLNLVKAFTSANQVDDIIENKHALAFNEELGYLTSCPTNLGTGLRASVMVHLPALVLTGQINRIVNAVIQLGLTVRGLYGEGTEAVGNIFQISNQLTLGFTEQEIIDNLYSVVKQVVDHERTARGGLYADTTDMLVDRVWRAYGTLKYARSISGQEALALLSDVRMGYELGIINEGSGCNFNELMVITRPNFLQKMSDCSELSGNERKKLRAQIIREKLANN
;
A
#
# COMPACT_ATOMS: atom_id res chain seq x y z
N MET A 1 -15.85 7.49 11.52
CA MET A 1 -16.14 7.26 10.07
C MET A 1 -16.96 5.99 9.99
N SER A 2 -18.06 5.94 9.22
CA SER A 2 -18.85 4.71 9.08
C SER A 2 -18.14 3.69 8.18
N MET A 3 -18.53 2.41 8.26
CA MET A 3 -18.05 1.37 7.35
C MET A 3 -18.27 1.74 5.87
N GLU A 4 -19.42 2.33 5.58
CA GLU A 4 -19.79 2.80 4.24
C GLU A 4 -18.75 3.78 3.71
N ASN A 5 -18.30 4.75 4.51
CA ASN A 5 -17.24 5.66 4.11
C ASN A 5 -15.90 4.95 3.84
N LEU A 6 -15.55 3.90 4.59
CA LEU A 6 -14.33 3.12 4.37
C LEU A 6 -14.36 2.36 3.04
N LEU A 7 -15.53 1.90 2.61
CA LEU A 7 -15.69 1.12 1.39
C LEU A 7 -15.95 1.99 0.16
N ASP A 8 -16.70 3.07 0.30
CA ASP A 8 -17.22 3.85 -0.81
C ASP A 8 -16.32 5.03 -1.19
N GLN A 9 -15.54 5.59 -0.24
CA GLN A 9 -14.60 6.66 -0.55
C GLN A 9 -13.28 6.09 -1.11
N PRO A 10 -12.87 6.43 -2.33
CA PRO A 10 -11.62 5.92 -2.91
C PRO A 10 -10.39 6.50 -2.18
N PHE A 11 -10.50 7.75 -1.72
CA PHE A 11 -9.41 8.46 -1.07
C PHE A 11 -9.15 7.91 0.34
N VAL A 12 -7.87 7.65 0.61
CA VAL A 12 -7.34 7.27 1.92
C VAL A 12 -6.08 8.08 2.21
N HIS A 13 -5.72 8.22 3.49
CA HIS A 13 -4.76 9.25 3.90
C HIS A 13 -3.39 9.15 3.21
N TRP A 14 -2.90 7.94 2.91
CA TRP A 14 -1.63 7.76 2.20
C TRP A 14 -1.61 8.35 0.79
N MET A 15 -2.76 8.59 0.19
CA MET A 15 -2.90 9.21 -1.14
C MET A 15 -2.71 10.73 -1.10
N SER A 16 -2.57 11.32 0.09
CA SER A 16 -2.46 12.76 0.29
C SER A 16 -1.23 13.33 -0.41
N SER A 17 -1.41 14.50 -1.03
CA SER A 17 -0.34 15.23 -1.73
C SER A 17 0.51 16.06 -0.78
N GLY A 18 1.68 16.53 -1.25
CA GLY A 18 2.53 17.47 -0.50
C GLY A 18 3.43 16.84 0.56
N ALA A 19 3.53 15.50 0.60
CA ALA A 19 4.46 14.82 1.50
C ALA A 19 5.92 14.90 0.99
N GLN A 20 6.87 14.66 1.90
CA GLN A 20 8.30 14.63 1.58
C GLN A 20 8.59 13.61 0.47
N ASP A 21 9.33 14.06 -0.55
CA ASP A 21 9.67 13.27 -1.75
C ASP A 21 8.41 12.69 -2.46
N GLY A 22 7.25 13.32 -2.29
CA GLY A 22 5.94 12.84 -2.80
C GLY A 22 5.80 12.79 -4.33
N ASP A 23 6.70 13.46 -5.05
CA ASP A 23 6.83 13.41 -6.51
C ASP A 23 7.18 12.00 -7.01
N ILE A 24 7.97 11.25 -6.23
CA ILE A 24 8.45 9.90 -6.54
C ILE A 24 7.95 8.87 -5.53
N VAL A 25 7.97 9.20 -4.24
CA VAL A 25 7.57 8.30 -3.16
C VAL A 25 6.07 8.43 -2.93
N LEU A 26 5.33 7.34 -3.19
CA LEU A 26 3.88 7.30 -3.01
C LEU A 26 3.52 7.22 -1.53
N ALA A 27 4.10 6.24 -0.84
CA ALA A 27 3.85 6.02 0.58
C ALA A 27 4.94 5.17 1.22
N SER A 28 5.08 5.37 2.54
CA SER A 28 5.89 4.57 3.44
C SER A 28 4.99 3.71 4.31
N ARG A 29 5.34 2.43 4.44
CA ARG A 29 4.56 1.44 5.17
C ARG A 29 5.41 0.69 6.17
N ILE A 30 4.95 0.63 7.40
CA ILE A 30 5.48 -0.23 8.45
C ILE A 30 4.48 -1.32 8.76
N ARG A 31 4.95 -2.55 8.90
CA ARG A 31 4.15 -3.67 9.42
C ARG A 31 4.88 -4.36 10.56
N LEU A 32 4.18 -4.63 11.65
CA LEU A 32 4.67 -5.41 12.78
C LEU A 32 3.83 -6.69 12.89
N ALA A 33 4.49 -7.84 12.87
CA ALA A 33 3.87 -9.14 13.07
C ALA A 33 4.07 -9.59 14.52
N ARG A 34 2.98 -9.99 15.19
CA ARG A 34 2.98 -10.51 16.56
C ARG A 34 2.04 -11.70 16.68
N ASN A 35 2.35 -12.59 17.61
CA ASN A 35 1.44 -13.65 18.05
C ASN A 35 1.15 -13.50 19.55
N LEU A 36 -0.08 -13.82 19.96
CA LEU A 36 -0.42 -13.91 21.38
C LEU A 36 0.23 -15.15 22.01
N GLU A 37 0.72 -15.00 23.25
CA GLU A 37 1.26 -16.10 24.04
C GLU A 37 0.14 -17.08 24.46
N GLY A 38 0.47 -18.39 24.51
CA GLY A 38 -0.46 -19.42 24.98
C GLY A 38 -1.51 -19.88 23.97
N ILE A 39 -1.57 -19.29 22.77
CA ILE A 39 -2.45 -19.72 21.67
C ILE A 39 -1.58 -20.23 20.50
N PRO A 40 -1.87 -21.42 19.93
CA PRO A 40 -1.16 -21.90 18.74
C PRO A 40 -1.25 -20.89 17.59
N PHE A 41 -0.24 -20.79 16.73
CA PHE A 41 -0.27 -19.86 15.59
C PHE A 41 -1.44 -20.14 14.63
N PRO A 42 -1.88 -19.15 13.83
CA PRO A 42 -3.12 -19.27 13.04
C PRO A 42 -3.24 -20.54 12.18
N GLN A 43 -2.12 -21.01 11.62
CA GLN A 43 -2.05 -22.20 10.78
C GLN A 43 -2.26 -23.53 11.54
N ARG A 44 -2.24 -23.50 12.87
CA ARG A 44 -2.40 -24.66 13.77
C ARG A 44 -3.54 -24.51 14.76
N ALA A 45 -3.97 -23.27 15.05
CA ALA A 45 -5.10 -23.00 15.92
C ALA A 45 -6.42 -23.55 15.33
N ASN A 46 -7.30 -24.01 16.21
CA ASN A 46 -8.67 -24.35 15.84
C ASN A 46 -9.58 -23.10 15.84
N GLY A 47 -10.81 -23.24 15.35
CA GLY A 47 -11.75 -22.11 15.24
C GLY A 47 -12.09 -21.43 16.57
N GLU A 48 -12.19 -22.19 17.67
CA GLU A 48 -12.45 -21.62 19.00
C GLU A 48 -11.28 -20.76 19.48
N GLN A 49 -10.05 -21.23 19.29
CA GLN A 49 -8.83 -20.49 19.61
C GLN A 49 -8.70 -19.22 18.77
N LEU A 50 -9.00 -19.28 17.47
CA LEU A 50 -8.99 -18.10 16.60
C LEU A 50 -10.09 -17.09 17.01
N SER A 51 -11.28 -17.57 17.37
CA SER A 51 -12.36 -16.72 17.89
C SER A 51 -11.99 -16.04 19.21
N GLN A 52 -11.22 -16.75 20.06
CA GLN A 52 -10.65 -16.18 21.28
C GLN A 52 -9.68 -15.04 20.96
N VAL A 53 -8.78 -15.19 19.97
CA VAL A 53 -7.87 -14.12 19.53
C VAL A 53 -8.66 -12.89 19.08
N VAL A 54 -9.70 -13.07 18.26
CA VAL A 54 -10.57 -11.97 17.82
C VAL A 54 -11.21 -11.26 19.01
N SER A 55 -11.71 -12.01 19.99
CA SER A 55 -12.35 -11.47 21.19
C SER A 55 -11.36 -10.70 22.07
N GLN A 56 -10.14 -11.23 22.26
CA GLN A 56 -9.07 -10.58 23.01
C GLN A 56 -8.66 -9.26 22.35
N LEU A 57 -8.39 -9.26 21.05
CA LEU A 57 -7.99 -8.04 20.33
C LEU A 57 -9.12 -7.03 20.19
N LYS A 58 -10.37 -7.48 20.07
CA LYS A 58 -11.54 -6.60 20.13
C LYS A 58 -11.64 -5.88 21.48
N SER A 59 -11.23 -6.51 22.57
CA SER A 59 -11.22 -5.86 23.89
C SER A 59 -10.21 -4.71 23.98
N SER A 60 -9.17 -4.68 23.14
CA SER A 60 -8.19 -3.58 23.07
C SER A 60 -8.74 -2.33 22.38
N LEU A 61 -9.92 -2.41 21.76
CA LEU A 61 -10.52 -1.27 21.04
C LEU A 61 -10.73 -0.06 21.96
N CYS A 62 -11.14 -0.29 23.21
CA CYS A 62 -11.30 0.79 24.18
C CYS A 62 -9.98 1.49 24.50
N ASP A 63 -8.89 0.73 24.69
CA ASP A 63 -7.58 1.28 25.05
C ASP A 63 -6.95 2.03 23.87
N LEU A 64 -7.12 1.51 22.65
CA LEU A 64 -6.72 2.20 21.42
C LEU A 64 -7.47 3.54 21.25
N ASN A 65 -8.74 3.60 21.66
CA ASN A 65 -9.56 4.81 21.57
C ASN A 65 -9.38 5.79 22.74
N ASN A 66 -8.79 5.34 23.85
CA ASN A 66 -8.47 6.19 24.99
C ASN A 66 -7.24 7.08 24.75
N ASN A 67 -6.39 6.71 23.79
CA ASN A 67 -5.25 7.54 23.40
C ASN A 67 -5.76 8.70 22.52
N GLU A 68 -5.50 9.95 22.94
CA GLU A 68 -6.11 11.15 22.34
C GLU A 68 -6.03 11.15 20.79
N GLN A 69 -7.13 11.51 20.13
CA GLN A 69 -7.27 11.60 18.66
C GLN A 69 -7.30 10.28 17.87
N SER A 70 -7.63 9.16 18.50
CA SER A 70 -7.77 7.88 17.80
C SER A 70 -9.18 7.32 17.89
N ASP A 71 -9.89 7.31 16.77
CA ASP A 71 -11.18 6.62 16.62
C ASP A 71 -10.96 5.36 15.76
N TYR A 72 -10.71 4.23 16.41
CA TYR A 72 -10.62 2.92 15.78
C TYR A 72 -12.00 2.27 15.69
N MET A 73 -12.24 1.62 14.55
CA MET A 73 -13.41 0.79 14.33
C MET A 73 -13.02 -0.68 14.19
N PHE A 74 -13.82 -1.56 14.77
CA PHE A 74 -13.69 -3.01 14.61
C PHE A 74 -14.58 -3.51 13.47
N VAL A 75 -13.99 -4.33 12.60
CA VAL A 75 -14.63 -4.90 11.41
C VAL A 75 -14.48 -6.40 11.43
N ASP A 76 -15.61 -7.11 11.43
CA ASP A 76 -15.66 -8.56 11.32
C ASP A 76 -15.69 -8.96 9.84
N LEU A 77 -14.71 -9.75 9.39
CA LEU A 77 -14.60 -10.12 7.97
C LEU A 77 -15.71 -11.09 7.54
N GLU A 78 -16.27 -11.88 8.45
CA GLU A 78 -17.37 -12.80 8.13
C GLU A 78 -18.65 -12.04 7.73
N LYS A 79 -18.77 -10.79 8.19
CA LYS A 79 -19.90 -9.91 7.87
C LYS A 79 -19.73 -9.17 6.56
N LEU A 80 -18.54 -9.22 5.94
CA LEU A 80 -18.25 -8.54 4.69
C LEU A 80 -18.34 -9.50 3.48
N PRO A 81 -19.15 -9.16 2.46
CA PRO A 81 -19.09 -9.82 1.16
C PRO A 81 -17.67 -9.84 0.60
N LEU A 82 -17.35 -10.87 -0.21
CA LEU A 82 -16.02 -11.00 -0.81
C LEU A 82 -15.59 -9.74 -1.59
N LEU A 83 -16.52 -9.12 -2.32
CA LEU A 83 -16.26 -7.89 -3.07
C LEU A 83 -15.73 -6.76 -2.16
N GLU A 84 -16.35 -6.55 -1.00
CA GLU A 84 -15.94 -5.50 -0.06
C GLU A 84 -14.58 -5.80 0.57
N ARG A 85 -14.31 -7.07 0.87
CA ARG A 85 -12.97 -7.51 1.30
C ARG A 85 -11.92 -7.23 0.22
N LEU A 86 -12.22 -7.50 -1.05
CA LEU A 86 -11.31 -7.22 -2.16
C LEU A 86 -11.11 -5.71 -2.41
N VAL A 87 -12.12 -4.88 -2.15
CA VAL A 87 -11.97 -3.41 -2.16
C VAL A 87 -10.96 -2.98 -1.09
N LEU A 88 -11.02 -3.53 0.12
CA LEU A 88 -10.04 -3.24 1.18
C LEU A 88 -8.61 -3.65 0.78
N VAL A 89 -8.43 -4.71 -0.02
CA VAL A 89 -7.14 -5.11 -0.59
C VAL A 89 -6.63 -4.05 -1.57
N GLU A 90 -7.48 -3.58 -2.48
CA GLU A 90 -7.14 -2.56 -3.48
C GLU A 90 -6.79 -1.20 -2.84
N LYS A 91 -7.37 -0.90 -1.67
CA LYS A 91 -7.02 0.26 -0.85
C LYS A 91 -5.77 0.07 0.01
N HIS A 92 -5.14 -1.11 -0.05
CA HIS A 92 -4.00 -1.52 0.76
C HIS A 92 -4.26 -1.54 2.29
N ILE A 93 -5.51 -1.71 2.72
CA ILE A 93 -5.89 -1.80 4.14
C ILE A 93 -5.63 -3.21 4.67
N ILE A 94 -5.90 -4.23 3.85
CA ILE A 94 -5.64 -5.64 4.16
C ILE A 94 -4.84 -6.36 3.08
N SER A 95 -4.29 -7.52 3.41
CA SER A 95 -3.61 -8.38 2.44
C SER A 95 -4.61 -9.23 1.63
N PRO A 96 -4.23 -9.69 0.42
CA PRO A 96 -5.02 -10.65 -0.34
C PRO A 96 -5.33 -11.93 0.45
N ASP A 97 -4.37 -12.41 1.26
CA ASP A 97 -4.52 -13.63 2.05
C ASP A 97 -5.55 -13.45 3.15
N HIS A 98 -5.52 -12.30 3.82
CA HIS A 98 -6.53 -11.92 4.80
C HIS A 98 -7.93 -11.86 4.19
N ALA A 99 -8.06 -11.33 2.97
CA ALA A 99 -9.34 -11.20 2.28
C ALA A 99 -9.92 -12.54 1.80
N ARG A 100 -9.09 -13.55 1.48
CA ARG A 100 -9.54 -14.84 0.93
C ARG A 100 -10.33 -15.67 1.94
N GLU A 101 -9.83 -15.81 3.16
CA GLU A 101 -10.54 -16.50 4.24
C GLU A 101 -11.13 -15.46 5.18
N ALA A 102 -12.43 -15.52 5.45
CA ALA A 102 -13.08 -14.60 6.38
C ALA A 102 -13.18 -15.15 7.79
N SER A 103 -13.07 -16.48 7.96
CA SER A 103 -13.50 -17.09 9.20
C SER A 103 -12.59 -16.74 10.36
N ASN A 104 -13.20 -16.31 11.48
CA ASN A 104 -12.49 -15.83 12.67
C ASN A 104 -11.42 -14.77 12.36
N ARG A 105 -11.66 -13.89 11.38
CA ARG A 105 -10.75 -12.79 11.03
C ARG A 105 -11.42 -11.44 11.21
N ALA A 106 -10.61 -10.46 11.56
CA ALA A 106 -11.10 -9.12 11.84
C ALA A 106 -10.07 -8.06 11.46
N ILE A 107 -10.53 -6.81 11.36
CA ILE A 107 -9.67 -5.64 11.22
C ILE A 107 -10.04 -4.65 12.32
N LEU A 108 -9.04 -4.06 12.96
CA LEU A 108 -9.21 -2.77 13.65
C LEU A 108 -8.57 -1.70 12.78
N VAL A 109 -9.33 -0.69 12.37
CA VAL A 109 -8.84 0.36 11.46
C VAL A 109 -9.11 1.72 12.06
N LYS A 110 -8.11 2.60 12.03
CA LYS A 110 -8.25 3.98 12.47
C LYS A 110 -9.09 4.76 11.46
N GLN A 111 -9.89 5.71 11.93
CA GLN A 111 -10.79 6.52 11.13
C GLN A 111 -10.11 7.20 9.93
N ASP A 112 -8.88 7.66 10.10
CA ASP A 112 -8.09 8.30 9.04
C ASP A 112 -7.43 7.30 8.08
N THR A 113 -7.64 5.99 8.28
CA THR A 113 -7.06 4.87 7.51
C THR A 113 -5.53 4.78 7.53
N THR A 114 -4.87 5.55 8.40
CA THR A 114 -3.41 5.52 8.54
C THR A 114 -2.92 4.25 9.22
N VAL A 115 -3.75 3.67 10.10
CA VAL A 115 -3.45 2.44 10.83
C VAL A 115 -4.52 1.39 10.54
N SER A 116 -4.09 0.18 10.17
CA SER A 116 -4.92 -1.01 10.09
C SER A 116 -4.25 -2.17 10.81
N ILE A 117 -5.03 -2.91 11.59
CA ILE A 117 -4.57 -4.05 12.38
C ILE A 117 -5.34 -5.26 11.88
N MET A 118 -4.65 -6.16 11.19
CA MET A 118 -5.26 -7.41 10.71
C MET A 118 -5.15 -8.47 11.80
N VAL A 119 -6.23 -9.20 12.02
CA VAL A 119 -6.35 -10.24 13.04
C VAL A 119 -6.47 -11.60 12.38
N ASN A 120 -5.67 -12.57 12.83
CA ASN A 120 -5.65 -13.96 12.33
C ASN A 120 -5.32 -14.09 10.84
N GLU A 121 -4.34 -13.33 10.35
CA GLU A 121 -3.79 -13.53 9.01
C GLU A 121 -2.74 -14.67 9.01
N GLU A 122 -1.47 -14.38 8.73
CA GLU A 122 -0.37 -15.33 8.84
C GLU A 122 0.08 -15.50 10.30
N ASP A 123 -0.01 -14.39 11.04
CA ASP A 123 0.18 -14.27 12.48
C ASP A 123 -1.14 -13.76 13.13
N HIS A 124 -1.28 -13.91 14.45
CA HIS A 124 -2.48 -13.45 15.17
C HIS A 124 -2.73 -11.95 15.00
N LEU A 125 -1.67 -11.16 14.94
CA LEU A 125 -1.70 -9.71 14.83
C LEU A 125 -0.74 -9.24 13.75
N ARG A 126 -1.25 -8.40 12.85
CA ARG A 126 -0.43 -7.65 11.90
C ARG A 126 -0.81 -6.19 11.93
N ILE A 127 -0.05 -5.40 12.70
CA ILE A 127 -0.20 -3.95 12.78
C ILE A 127 0.40 -3.36 11.50
N GLN A 128 -0.33 -2.47 10.83
CA GLN A 128 0.12 -1.79 9.63
C GLN A 128 -0.10 -0.29 9.79
N CYS A 129 0.95 0.49 9.54
CA CYS A 129 0.87 1.95 9.40
C CYS A 129 1.30 2.36 7.99
N LEU A 130 0.52 3.22 7.35
CA LEU A 130 0.74 3.69 5.98
C LEU A 130 0.66 5.22 5.92
N MET A 131 1.78 5.85 5.59
CA MET A 131 1.96 7.31 5.55
C MET A 131 2.28 7.79 4.12
N PRO A 132 1.78 8.94 3.68
CA PRO A 132 2.12 9.50 2.37
C PRO A 132 3.61 9.88 2.30
N GLY A 133 4.24 9.76 1.13
CA GLY A 133 5.64 10.13 0.91
C GLY A 133 6.66 9.30 1.69
N LEU A 134 7.89 9.82 1.81
CA LEU A 134 9.00 9.15 2.51
C LEU A 134 8.98 9.45 4.01
N ASN A 135 8.03 8.85 4.72
CA ASN A 135 7.76 9.08 6.14
C ASN A 135 7.83 7.78 6.97
N LEU A 136 8.93 7.03 6.84
CA LEU A 136 9.13 5.76 7.56
C LEU A 136 9.15 5.93 9.09
N VAL A 137 9.83 6.98 9.59
CA VAL A 137 9.92 7.25 11.04
C VAL A 137 8.54 7.48 11.64
N LYS A 138 7.73 8.36 11.02
CA LYS A 138 6.37 8.64 11.47
C LYS A 138 5.48 7.39 11.43
N ALA A 139 5.59 6.60 10.35
CA ALA A 139 4.86 5.34 10.23
C ALA A 139 5.28 4.34 11.32
N PHE A 140 6.57 4.28 11.67
CA PHE A 140 7.07 3.40 12.73
C PHE A 140 6.63 3.86 14.12
N THR A 141 6.74 5.15 14.43
CA THR A 141 6.26 5.71 15.69
C THR A 141 4.78 5.40 15.91
N SER A 142 3.93 5.59 14.89
CA SER A 142 2.51 5.23 14.99
C SER A 142 2.28 3.73 15.14
N ALA A 143 3.07 2.88 14.47
CA ALA A 143 2.95 1.43 14.61
C ALA A 143 3.38 0.95 16.01
N ASN A 144 4.49 1.49 16.53
CA ASN A 144 5.02 1.15 17.85
C ASN A 144 4.06 1.58 18.96
N GLN A 145 3.46 2.76 18.86
CA GLN A 145 2.43 3.19 19.81
C GLN A 145 1.26 2.20 19.90
N VAL A 146 0.83 1.64 18.76
CA VAL A 146 -0.23 0.62 18.75
C VAL A 146 0.26 -0.71 19.32
N ASP A 147 1.50 -1.09 19.00
CA ASP A 147 2.14 -2.30 19.51
C ASP A 147 2.22 -2.25 21.06
N ASP A 148 2.74 -1.15 21.61
CA ASP A 148 2.85 -0.90 23.05
C ASP A 148 1.47 -0.98 23.75
N ILE A 149 0.42 -0.41 23.16
CA ILE A 149 -0.94 -0.46 23.73
C ILE A 149 -1.45 -1.91 23.79
N ILE A 150 -1.20 -2.69 22.75
CA ILE A 150 -1.65 -4.09 22.68
C ILE A 150 -0.85 -4.96 23.65
N GLU A 151 0.47 -4.80 23.68
CA GLU A 151 1.39 -5.56 24.53
C GLU A 151 1.14 -5.29 26.03
N ASN A 152 0.77 -4.06 26.40
CA ASN A 152 0.39 -3.72 27.78
C ASN A 152 -0.86 -4.48 28.27
N LYS A 153 -1.69 -4.97 27.35
CA LYS A 153 -2.94 -5.69 27.68
C LYS A 153 -2.85 -7.20 27.45
N HIS A 154 -2.11 -7.62 26.45
CA HIS A 154 -2.01 -9.02 26.03
C HIS A 154 -0.55 -9.45 25.93
N ALA A 155 -0.23 -10.58 26.55
CA ALA A 155 1.11 -11.15 26.44
C ALA A 155 1.39 -11.61 25.00
N LEU A 156 2.52 -11.15 24.45
CA LEU A 156 2.98 -11.50 23.11
C LEU A 156 4.01 -12.64 23.20
N ALA A 157 3.96 -13.55 22.24
CA ALA A 157 4.89 -14.66 22.11
C ALA A 157 6.28 -14.11 21.73
N PHE A 158 7.13 -13.95 22.73
CA PHE A 158 8.48 -13.40 22.61
C PHE A 158 9.51 -14.36 23.20
N ASN A 159 10.68 -14.43 22.58
CA ASN A 159 11.82 -15.19 23.08
C ASN A 159 13.06 -14.29 23.14
N GLU A 160 13.84 -14.38 24.21
CA GLU A 160 14.99 -13.49 24.44
C GLU A 160 16.08 -13.59 23.34
N GLU A 161 16.25 -14.75 22.72
CA GLU A 161 17.25 -14.96 21.66
C GLU A 161 16.67 -14.73 20.25
N LEU A 162 15.41 -15.12 20.03
CA LEU A 162 14.77 -15.13 18.71
C LEU A 162 13.86 -13.93 18.44
N GLY A 163 13.56 -13.10 19.45
CA GLY A 163 12.62 -11.99 19.37
C GLY A 163 11.15 -12.44 19.32
N TYR A 164 10.32 -11.67 18.62
CA TYR A 164 8.90 -11.99 18.44
C TYR A 164 8.73 -13.24 17.58
N LEU A 165 8.01 -14.21 18.12
CA LEU A 165 7.78 -15.49 17.47
C LEU A 165 6.67 -15.37 16.42
N THR A 166 6.93 -15.92 15.24
CA THR A 166 6.09 -15.82 14.05
C THR A 166 6.08 -17.14 13.29
N SER A 167 5.00 -17.40 12.56
CA SER A 167 4.93 -18.54 11.65
C SER A 167 5.78 -18.32 10.38
N CYS A 168 6.11 -17.06 10.06
CA CYS A 168 6.82 -16.66 8.87
C CYS A 168 8.32 -16.49 9.14
N PRO A 169 9.22 -17.31 8.55
CA PRO A 169 10.66 -17.17 8.75
C PRO A 169 11.22 -15.79 8.40
N THR A 170 10.55 -15.07 7.49
CA THR A 170 10.99 -13.72 7.05
C THR A 170 10.61 -12.59 8.00
N ASN A 171 9.84 -12.88 9.06
CA ASN A 171 9.47 -11.90 10.08
C ASN A 171 10.18 -12.17 11.44
N LEU A 172 10.93 -13.26 11.59
CA LEU A 172 11.55 -13.63 12.88
C LEU A 172 12.49 -12.53 13.40
N GLY A 173 12.57 -12.34 14.72
CA GLY A 173 13.30 -11.23 15.34
C GLY A 173 12.36 -10.07 15.68
N THR A 174 12.53 -8.95 14.99
CA THR A 174 11.73 -7.73 15.23
C THR A 174 10.26 -7.85 14.81
N GLY A 175 9.89 -8.81 13.97
CA GLY A 175 8.56 -8.84 13.34
C GLY A 175 8.32 -7.69 12.35
N LEU A 176 9.33 -6.87 12.06
CA LEU A 176 9.22 -5.65 11.29
C LEU A 176 9.37 -5.89 9.77
N ARG A 177 8.38 -5.42 9.01
CA ARG A 177 8.50 -5.22 7.57
C ARG A 177 8.27 -3.77 7.20
N ALA A 178 9.36 -3.03 7.01
CA ALA A 178 9.37 -1.68 6.47
C ALA A 178 9.39 -1.72 4.93
N SER A 179 8.57 -0.89 4.29
CA SER A 179 8.51 -0.81 2.84
C SER A 179 8.16 0.58 2.33
N VAL A 180 8.68 0.96 1.17
CA VAL A 180 8.35 2.22 0.49
C VAL A 180 7.87 1.93 -0.92
N MET A 181 6.77 2.55 -1.31
CA MET A 181 6.23 2.50 -2.68
C MET A 181 6.77 3.70 -3.47
N VAL A 182 7.41 3.44 -4.60
CA VAL A 182 8.09 4.44 -5.44
C VAL A 182 7.65 4.35 -6.89
N HIS A 183 7.51 5.51 -7.55
CA HIS A 183 7.16 5.65 -8.96
C HIS A 183 8.41 6.03 -9.76
N LEU A 184 8.91 5.09 -10.58
CA LEU A 184 10.21 5.17 -11.25
C LEU A 184 10.09 5.12 -12.79
N PRO A 185 9.28 5.99 -13.44
CA PRO A 185 9.07 5.95 -14.88
C PRO A 185 10.34 6.26 -15.68
N ALA A 186 11.18 7.21 -15.23
CA ALA A 186 12.35 7.59 -16.00
C ALA A 186 13.44 6.50 -16.00
N LEU A 187 13.67 5.86 -14.85
CA LEU A 187 14.59 4.72 -14.76
C LEU A 187 14.13 3.53 -15.61
N VAL A 188 12.82 3.31 -15.76
CA VAL A 188 12.28 2.29 -16.67
C VAL A 188 12.49 2.70 -18.13
N LEU A 189 12.10 3.92 -18.50
CA LEU A 189 12.20 4.43 -19.88
C LEU A 189 13.64 4.49 -20.39
N THR A 190 14.61 4.79 -19.52
CA THR A 190 16.04 4.82 -19.84
C THR A 190 16.72 3.45 -19.77
N GLY A 191 16.00 2.38 -19.41
CA GLY A 191 16.54 1.03 -19.28
C GLY A 191 17.47 0.82 -18.07
N GLN A 192 17.47 1.75 -17.11
CA GLN A 192 18.36 1.72 -15.93
C GLN A 192 17.79 0.94 -14.74
N ILE A 193 16.50 0.60 -14.75
CA ILE A 193 15.80 -0.02 -13.61
C ILE A 193 16.48 -1.31 -13.11
N ASN A 194 16.94 -2.19 -14.00
CA ASN A 194 17.58 -3.45 -13.60
C ASN A 194 18.89 -3.23 -12.83
N ARG A 195 19.64 -2.18 -13.17
CA ARG A 195 20.86 -1.80 -12.46
C ARG A 195 20.52 -1.33 -11.04
N ILE A 196 19.47 -0.53 -10.89
CA ILE A 196 18.99 -0.05 -9.59
C ILE A 196 18.50 -1.23 -8.73
N VAL A 197 17.67 -2.12 -9.30
CA VAL A 197 17.18 -3.32 -8.59
C VAL A 197 18.34 -4.17 -8.08
N ASN A 198 19.34 -4.44 -8.92
CA ASN A 198 20.50 -5.25 -8.52
C ASN A 198 21.32 -4.58 -7.40
N ALA A 199 21.52 -3.25 -7.46
CA ALA A 199 22.21 -2.51 -6.41
C ALA A 199 21.44 -2.55 -5.09
N VAL A 200 20.12 -2.36 -5.12
CA VAL A 200 19.25 -2.43 -3.93
C VAL A 200 19.28 -3.82 -3.29
N ILE A 201 19.29 -4.89 -4.09
CA ILE A 201 19.39 -6.27 -3.60
C ILE A 201 20.74 -6.53 -2.90
N GLN A 202 21.84 -6.02 -3.46
CA GLN A 202 23.17 -6.14 -2.84
C GLN A 202 23.26 -5.45 -1.48
N LEU A 203 22.40 -4.46 -1.21
CA LEU A 203 22.29 -3.75 0.07
C LEU A 203 21.33 -4.42 1.07
N GLY A 204 20.92 -5.67 0.81
CA GLY A 204 20.08 -6.45 1.72
C GLY A 204 18.59 -6.07 1.71
N LEU A 205 18.15 -5.39 0.64
CA LEU A 205 16.75 -5.01 0.43
C LEU A 205 16.13 -5.83 -0.70
N THR A 206 14.82 -5.77 -0.80
CA THR A 206 14.04 -6.47 -1.83
C THR A 206 13.26 -5.44 -2.63
N VAL A 207 13.17 -5.65 -3.95
CA VAL A 207 12.37 -4.82 -4.85
C VAL A 207 11.37 -5.71 -5.59
N ARG A 208 10.12 -5.27 -5.65
CA ARG A 208 9.06 -5.94 -6.42
C ARG A 208 8.16 -4.93 -7.12
N GLY A 209 7.59 -5.29 -8.26
CA GLY A 209 6.50 -4.51 -8.86
C GLY A 209 5.26 -4.54 -7.97
N LEU A 210 4.54 -3.43 -7.87
CA LEU A 210 3.29 -3.39 -7.09
C LEU A 210 2.12 -4.01 -7.86
N TYR A 211 2.10 -3.83 -9.18
CA TYR A 211 1.10 -4.37 -10.09
C TYR A 211 1.79 -5.12 -11.23
N GLY A 212 1.40 -6.36 -11.50
CA GLY A 212 2.04 -7.23 -12.48
C GLY A 212 2.44 -8.59 -11.87
N GLU A 213 3.08 -9.44 -12.67
CA GLU A 213 3.63 -10.72 -12.22
C GLU A 213 5.16 -10.66 -12.21
N GLY A 214 5.79 -11.21 -11.17
CA GLY A 214 7.25 -11.24 -11.04
C GLY A 214 7.87 -9.84 -10.91
N THR A 215 8.77 -9.49 -11.83
CA THR A 215 9.47 -8.19 -11.86
C THR A 215 8.78 -7.14 -12.74
N GLU A 216 7.73 -7.49 -13.48
CA GLU A 216 6.95 -6.51 -14.24
C GLU A 216 6.20 -5.58 -13.28
N ALA A 217 6.39 -4.28 -13.46
CA ALA A 217 5.78 -3.24 -12.65
C ALA A 217 4.91 -2.35 -13.54
N VAL A 218 3.67 -2.76 -13.78
CA VAL A 218 2.69 -1.98 -14.54
C VAL A 218 2.47 -0.64 -13.85
N GLY A 219 2.60 0.45 -14.62
CA GLY A 219 2.55 1.81 -14.09
C GLY A 219 3.86 2.31 -13.48
N ASN A 220 4.96 1.54 -13.61
CA ASN A 220 6.30 1.89 -13.11
C ASN A 220 6.34 2.10 -11.59
N ILE A 221 5.54 1.32 -10.84
CA ILE A 221 5.46 1.40 -9.39
C ILE A 221 6.12 0.19 -8.76
N PHE A 222 7.10 0.46 -7.91
CA PHE A 222 7.89 -0.54 -7.23
C PHE A 222 7.71 -0.41 -5.73
N GLN A 223 7.86 -1.52 -5.03
CA GLN A 223 7.93 -1.55 -3.59
C GLN A 223 9.33 -2.01 -3.19
N ILE A 224 10.04 -1.18 -2.44
CA ILE A 224 11.33 -1.49 -1.83
C ILE A 224 11.10 -1.83 -0.37
N SER A 225 11.66 -2.93 0.14
CA SER A 225 11.47 -3.34 1.53
C SER A 225 12.67 -4.07 2.12
N ASN A 226 12.82 -4.05 3.44
CA ASN A 226 13.84 -4.84 4.12
C ASN A 226 13.63 -6.35 3.89
N GLN A 227 14.72 -7.10 3.82
CA GLN A 227 14.69 -8.56 3.84
C GLN A 227 15.06 -9.13 5.21
N LEU A 228 16.00 -8.48 5.89
CA LEU A 228 16.52 -8.89 7.19
C LEU A 228 15.68 -8.29 8.32
N THR A 229 15.43 -9.11 9.34
CA THR A 229 14.61 -8.77 10.52
C THR A 229 15.25 -9.23 11.83
N LEU A 230 15.98 -10.34 11.82
CA LEU A 230 16.70 -10.89 12.97
C LEU A 230 18.14 -10.38 13.03
N GLY A 231 18.60 -10.03 14.23
CA GLY A 231 19.96 -9.53 14.46
C GLY A 231 20.16 -8.05 14.16
N PHE A 232 19.08 -7.31 13.88
CA PHE A 232 19.08 -5.87 13.67
C PHE A 232 17.97 -5.25 14.52
N THR A 233 18.20 -4.02 14.97
CA THR A 233 17.14 -3.21 15.59
C THR A 233 16.19 -2.66 14.53
N GLU A 234 14.96 -2.36 14.93
CA GLU A 234 13.96 -1.73 14.07
C GLU A 234 14.48 -0.42 13.45
N GLN A 235 15.21 0.36 14.24
CA GLN A 235 15.79 1.63 13.80
C GLN A 235 16.84 1.44 12.72
N GLU A 236 17.77 0.47 12.88
CA GLU A 236 18.78 0.16 11.85
C GLU A 236 18.13 -0.29 10.53
N ILE A 237 17.07 -1.09 10.61
CA ILE A 237 16.29 -1.53 9.44
C ILE A 237 15.67 -0.33 8.72
N ILE A 238 15.06 0.59 9.48
CA ILE A 238 14.42 1.79 8.95
C ILE A 238 15.45 2.73 8.32
N ASP A 239 16.57 2.97 8.99
CA ASP A 239 17.63 3.87 8.53
C ASP A 239 18.30 3.36 7.25
N ASN A 240 18.58 2.06 7.17
CA ASN A 240 19.09 1.44 5.94
C ASN A 240 18.10 1.62 4.78
N LEU A 241 16.83 1.27 4.99
CA LEU A 241 15.79 1.43 3.96
C LEU A 241 15.66 2.90 3.52
N TYR A 242 15.63 3.83 4.47
CA TYR A 242 15.53 5.25 4.18
C TYR A 242 16.69 5.74 3.30
N SER A 243 17.93 5.42 3.70
CA SER A 243 19.14 5.82 2.97
C SER A 243 19.15 5.30 1.53
N VAL A 244 18.82 4.02 1.32
CA VAL A 244 18.80 3.43 -0.02
C VAL A 244 17.67 4.01 -0.87
N VAL A 245 16.46 4.16 -0.31
CA VAL A 245 15.34 4.78 -1.02
C VAL A 245 15.67 6.21 -1.43
N LYS A 246 16.35 6.98 -0.57
CA LYS A 246 16.75 8.34 -0.90
C LYS A 246 17.66 8.38 -2.13
N GLN A 247 18.63 7.48 -2.22
CA GLN A 247 19.48 7.36 -3.40
C GLN A 247 18.67 6.99 -4.65
N VAL A 248 17.71 6.07 -4.55
CA VAL A 248 16.82 5.71 -5.68
C VAL A 248 16.01 6.91 -6.16
N VAL A 249 15.49 7.71 -5.22
CA VAL A 249 14.76 8.96 -5.53
C VAL A 249 15.67 9.92 -6.30
N ASP A 250 16.91 10.12 -5.86
CA ASP A 250 17.84 11.04 -6.52
C ASP A 250 18.24 10.54 -7.93
N HIS A 251 18.39 9.23 -8.12
CA HIS A 251 18.62 8.64 -9.44
C HIS A 251 17.43 8.83 -10.38
N GLU A 252 16.20 8.66 -9.90
CA GLU A 252 15.00 8.91 -10.69
C GLU A 252 14.86 10.39 -11.07
N ARG A 253 15.12 11.33 -10.14
CA ARG A 253 15.14 12.77 -10.47
C ARG A 253 16.17 13.12 -11.52
N THR A 254 17.37 12.55 -11.41
CA THR A 254 18.44 12.73 -12.40
C THR A 254 18.03 12.17 -13.76
N ALA A 255 17.44 10.97 -13.79
CA ALA A 255 16.95 10.36 -15.02
C ALA A 255 15.82 11.16 -15.67
N ARG A 256 14.88 11.70 -14.87
CA ARG A 256 13.83 12.60 -15.34
C ARG A 256 14.41 13.87 -16.00
N GLY A 257 15.38 14.50 -15.34
CA GLY A 257 16.08 15.68 -15.88
C GLY A 257 16.84 15.38 -17.18
N GLY A 258 17.55 14.26 -17.24
CA GLY A 258 18.24 13.79 -18.45
C GLY A 258 17.27 13.50 -19.60
N LEU A 259 16.18 12.77 -19.36
CA LEU A 259 15.15 12.50 -20.37
C LEU A 259 14.54 13.78 -20.94
N TYR A 260 14.25 14.76 -20.07
CA TYR A 260 13.68 16.03 -20.49
C TYR A 260 14.67 16.86 -21.31
N ALA A 261 15.96 16.85 -20.97
CA ALA A 261 16.99 17.58 -21.70
C ALA A 261 17.35 16.94 -23.05
N ASP A 262 17.47 15.61 -23.10
CA ASP A 262 17.99 14.89 -24.27
C ASP A 262 16.89 14.58 -25.31
N THR A 263 15.65 14.41 -24.87
CA THR A 263 14.54 13.92 -25.71
C THR A 263 13.23 14.69 -25.49
N THR A 264 13.31 16.01 -25.35
CA THR A 264 12.16 16.87 -24.98
C THR A 264 10.94 16.61 -25.86
N ASP A 265 11.06 16.70 -27.18
CA ASP A 265 9.92 16.58 -28.10
C ASP A 265 9.26 15.19 -28.04
N MET A 266 10.07 14.13 -27.96
CA MET A 266 9.56 12.76 -27.87
C MET A 266 8.85 12.51 -26.53
N LEU A 267 9.42 13.02 -25.44
CA LEU A 267 8.83 12.90 -24.11
C LEU A 267 7.51 13.69 -24.01
N VAL A 268 7.50 14.91 -24.54
CA VAL A 268 6.31 15.78 -24.59
C VAL A 268 5.20 15.11 -25.40
N ASP A 269 5.50 14.61 -26.62
CA ASP A 269 4.50 13.90 -27.45
C ASP A 269 3.98 12.64 -26.75
N ARG A 270 4.85 11.84 -26.12
CA ARG A 270 4.45 10.64 -25.36
C ARG A 270 3.46 11.00 -24.25
N VAL A 271 3.79 12.00 -23.44
CA VAL A 271 2.97 12.45 -22.30
C VAL A 271 1.62 12.98 -22.78
N TRP A 272 1.60 13.81 -23.82
CA TRP A 272 0.35 14.36 -24.37
C TRP A 272 -0.51 13.29 -25.06
N ARG A 273 0.08 12.29 -25.71
CA ARG A 273 -0.66 11.12 -26.22
C ARG A 273 -1.31 10.34 -25.08
N ALA A 274 -0.59 10.11 -23.99
CA ALA A 274 -1.15 9.42 -22.83
C ALA A 274 -2.31 10.21 -22.21
N TYR A 275 -2.12 11.52 -22.03
CA TYR A 275 -3.17 12.42 -21.54
C TYR A 275 -4.39 12.44 -22.45
N GLY A 276 -4.20 12.60 -23.77
CA GLY A 276 -5.27 12.58 -24.76
C GLY A 276 -6.04 11.26 -24.77
N THR A 277 -5.34 10.12 -24.74
CA THR A 277 -6.00 8.82 -24.65
C THR A 277 -6.82 8.70 -23.36
N LEU A 278 -6.29 9.08 -22.20
CA LEU A 278 -7.06 9.04 -20.94
C LEU A 278 -8.27 9.99 -20.96
N LYS A 279 -8.15 11.16 -21.60
CA LYS A 279 -9.21 12.17 -21.71
C LYS A 279 -10.33 11.78 -22.68
N TYR A 280 -10.06 10.95 -23.69
CA TYR A 280 -11.03 10.66 -24.75
C TYR A 280 -11.40 9.18 -24.95
N ALA A 281 -10.60 8.24 -24.44
CA ALA A 281 -10.85 6.81 -24.62
C ALA A 281 -12.24 6.40 -24.12
N ARG A 282 -12.89 5.48 -24.84
CA ARG A 282 -14.21 4.92 -24.47
C ARG A 282 -14.14 3.52 -23.89
N SER A 283 -12.97 2.89 -23.96
CA SER A 283 -12.67 1.58 -23.39
C SER A 283 -11.18 1.53 -23.12
N ILE A 284 -10.78 1.15 -21.90
CA ILE A 284 -9.37 1.06 -21.52
C ILE A 284 -9.14 -0.11 -20.55
N SER A 285 -8.09 -0.89 -20.79
CA SER A 285 -7.72 -1.98 -19.87
C SER A 285 -7.13 -1.44 -18.57
N GLY A 286 -7.11 -2.26 -17.51
CA GLY A 286 -6.51 -1.85 -16.23
C GLY A 286 -5.00 -1.64 -16.32
N GLN A 287 -4.31 -2.42 -17.16
CA GLN A 287 -2.87 -2.32 -17.38
C GLN A 287 -2.51 -1.07 -18.20
N GLU A 288 -3.22 -0.85 -19.30
CA GLU A 288 -3.08 0.34 -20.14
C GLU A 288 -3.37 1.62 -19.35
N ALA A 289 -4.45 1.62 -18.54
CA ALA A 289 -4.77 2.77 -17.68
C ALA A 289 -3.62 3.11 -16.72
N LEU A 290 -3.02 2.12 -16.06
CA LEU A 290 -1.88 2.36 -15.16
C LEU A 290 -0.65 2.89 -15.91
N ALA A 291 -0.35 2.32 -17.08
CA ALA A 291 0.78 2.77 -17.90
C ALA A 291 0.61 4.23 -18.35
N LEU A 292 -0.56 4.60 -18.85
CA LEU A 292 -0.84 5.97 -19.28
C LEU A 292 -0.92 6.95 -18.10
N LEU A 293 -1.51 6.54 -16.97
CA LEU A 293 -1.53 7.35 -15.75
C LEU A 293 -0.10 7.62 -15.25
N SER A 294 0.80 6.65 -15.40
CA SER A 294 2.22 6.77 -15.04
C SER A 294 2.91 7.85 -15.87
N ASP A 295 2.70 7.83 -17.19
CA ASP A 295 3.22 8.85 -18.11
C ASP A 295 2.63 10.24 -17.81
N VAL A 296 1.32 10.33 -17.59
CA VAL A 296 0.64 11.60 -17.25
C VAL A 296 1.14 12.18 -15.93
N ARG A 297 1.32 11.35 -14.90
CA ARG A 297 1.89 11.80 -13.62
C ARG A 297 3.28 12.40 -13.83
N MET A 298 4.17 11.69 -14.52
CA MET A 298 5.50 12.23 -14.84
C MET A 298 5.41 13.55 -15.63
N GLY A 299 4.43 13.65 -16.53
CA GLY A 299 4.13 14.87 -17.27
C GLY A 299 3.76 16.07 -16.40
N TYR A 300 2.94 15.89 -15.36
CA TYR A 300 2.63 16.94 -14.39
C TYR A 300 3.86 17.33 -13.56
N GLU A 301 4.63 16.34 -13.07
CA GLU A 301 5.83 16.59 -12.25
C GLU A 301 6.94 17.32 -13.03
N LEU A 302 7.01 17.10 -14.35
CA LEU A 302 7.95 17.79 -15.25
C LEU A 302 7.43 19.12 -15.79
N GLY A 303 6.19 19.53 -15.46
CA GLY A 303 5.57 20.74 -16.00
C GLY A 303 5.24 20.70 -17.49
N ILE A 304 5.16 19.49 -18.08
CA ILE A 304 4.75 19.28 -19.48
C ILE A 304 3.23 19.48 -19.63
N ILE A 305 2.46 18.94 -18.67
CA ILE A 305 1.01 19.11 -18.60
C ILE A 305 0.73 20.23 -17.60
N ASN A 306 0.19 21.34 -18.11
CA ASN A 306 -0.20 22.50 -17.31
C ASN A 306 -1.72 22.72 -17.30
N GLU A 307 -2.49 21.79 -17.88
CA GLU A 307 -3.96 21.83 -17.91
C GLU A 307 -4.54 20.93 -16.82
N GLY A 308 -5.58 21.42 -16.14
CA GLY A 308 -6.27 20.72 -15.05
C GLY A 308 -5.56 20.87 -13.70
N SER A 309 -6.33 20.85 -12.62
CA SER A 309 -5.77 20.80 -11.27
C SER A 309 -5.24 19.39 -10.99
N GLY A 310 -3.94 19.18 -11.20
CA GLY A 310 -3.15 18.00 -10.81
C GLY A 310 -3.94 16.68 -10.69
N CYS A 311 -3.77 15.77 -11.66
CA CYS A 311 -4.37 14.44 -11.60
C CYS A 311 -4.11 13.78 -10.23
N ASN A 312 -5.15 13.45 -9.46
CA ASN A 312 -5.03 12.65 -8.23
C ASN A 312 -4.70 11.20 -8.61
N PHE A 313 -3.47 11.00 -9.07
CA PHE A 313 -2.96 9.75 -9.60
C PHE A 313 -3.15 8.63 -8.59
N ASN A 314 -2.87 8.90 -7.30
CA ASN A 314 -2.98 7.92 -6.24
C ASN A 314 -4.42 7.40 -6.09
N GLU A 315 -5.40 8.29 -6.17
CA GLU A 315 -6.83 7.92 -6.16
C GLU A 315 -7.21 7.17 -7.44
N LEU A 316 -6.77 7.64 -8.62
CA LEU A 316 -7.06 7.00 -9.90
C LEU A 316 -6.48 5.58 -9.99
N MET A 317 -5.34 5.31 -9.36
CA MET A 317 -4.79 3.96 -9.28
C MET A 317 -5.76 2.99 -8.61
N VAL A 318 -6.45 3.42 -7.54
CA VAL A 318 -7.35 2.57 -6.76
C VAL A 318 -8.75 2.50 -7.38
N ILE A 319 -9.35 3.63 -7.74
CA ILE A 319 -10.71 3.66 -8.30
C ILE A 319 -10.82 2.92 -9.65
N THR A 320 -9.73 2.79 -10.40
CA THR A 320 -9.70 2.08 -11.69
C THR A 320 -9.49 0.57 -11.56
N ARG A 321 -9.33 0.05 -10.33
CA ARG A 321 -9.15 -1.38 -10.06
C ARG A 321 -10.47 -2.15 -10.20
N PRO A 322 -10.42 -3.45 -10.55
CA PRO A 322 -11.62 -4.19 -10.93
C PRO A 322 -12.66 -4.30 -9.82
N ASN A 323 -12.26 -4.47 -8.55
CA ASN A 323 -13.23 -4.66 -7.46
C ASN A 323 -13.84 -3.33 -7.03
N PHE A 324 -13.05 -2.24 -7.00
CA PHE A 324 -13.58 -0.90 -6.76
C PHE A 324 -14.59 -0.50 -7.83
N LEU A 325 -14.28 -0.73 -9.11
CA LEU A 325 -15.21 -0.48 -10.22
C LEU A 325 -16.51 -1.30 -10.10
N GLN A 326 -16.40 -2.56 -9.67
CA GLN A 326 -17.56 -3.42 -9.46
C GLN A 326 -18.43 -2.93 -8.28
N LYS A 327 -17.82 -2.47 -7.19
CA LYS A 327 -18.54 -1.92 -6.03
C LYS A 327 -19.20 -0.58 -6.35
N MET A 328 -18.55 0.26 -7.15
CA MET A 328 -19.12 1.53 -7.63
C MET A 328 -20.25 1.33 -8.63
N SER A 329 -20.29 0.19 -9.33
CA SER A 329 -21.39 -0.09 -10.24
C SER A 329 -22.59 -0.61 -9.46
N ASP A 330 -23.78 -0.10 -9.79
CA ASP A 330 -25.05 -0.64 -9.28
C ASP A 330 -25.39 -2.03 -9.85
N CYS A 331 -24.50 -2.62 -10.65
CA CYS A 331 -24.69 -3.90 -11.32
C CYS A 331 -24.12 -5.05 -10.48
N SER A 332 -24.78 -6.22 -10.52
CA SER A 332 -24.36 -7.42 -9.79
C SER A 332 -23.01 -7.97 -10.25
N GLU A 333 -22.73 -7.94 -11.57
CA GLU A 333 -21.45 -8.37 -12.13
C GLU A 333 -21.16 -7.62 -13.44
N LEU A 334 -19.98 -7.00 -13.53
CA LEU A 334 -19.51 -6.34 -14.75
C LEU A 334 -18.69 -7.33 -15.59
N SER A 335 -19.05 -7.47 -16.85
CA SER A 335 -18.22 -8.16 -17.84
C SER A 335 -16.89 -7.44 -18.07
N GLY A 336 -15.89 -8.15 -18.60
CA GLY A 336 -14.58 -7.56 -18.89
C GLY A 336 -14.65 -6.32 -19.79
N ASN A 337 -15.60 -6.27 -20.73
CA ASN A 337 -15.80 -5.11 -21.61
C ASN A 337 -16.48 -3.94 -20.88
N GLU A 338 -17.49 -4.20 -20.05
CA GLU A 338 -18.16 -3.18 -19.24
C GLU A 338 -17.18 -2.55 -18.25
N ARG A 339 -16.31 -3.34 -17.60
CA ARG A 339 -15.24 -2.82 -16.75
C ARG A 339 -14.31 -1.87 -17.50
N LYS A 340 -13.95 -2.19 -18.75
CA LYS A 340 -13.10 -1.31 -19.59
C LYS A 340 -13.80 0.01 -19.93
N LYS A 341 -15.09 -0.04 -20.24
CA LYS A 341 -15.90 1.16 -20.54
C LYS A 341 -16.09 2.04 -19.31
N LEU A 342 -16.47 1.45 -18.17
CA LEU A 342 -16.66 2.14 -16.90
C LEU A 342 -15.34 2.77 -16.41
N ARG A 343 -14.22 2.04 -16.50
CA ARG A 343 -12.89 2.58 -16.20
C ARG A 343 -12.59 3.81 -17.03
N ALA A 344 -12.79 3.73 -18.35
CA ALA A 344 -12.56 4.86 -19.23
C ALA A 344 -13.47 6.04 -18.88
N GLN A 345 -14.74 5.78 -18.53
CA GLN A 345 -15.67 6.81 -18.09
C GLN A 345 -15.19 7.55 -16.84
N ILE A 346 -14.86 6.83 -15.78
CA ILE A 346 -14.41 7.42 -14.50
C ILE A 346 -13.13 8.24 -14.69
N ILE A 347 -12.18 7.74 -15.47
CA ILE A 347 -10.94 8.48 -15.78
C ILE A 347 -11.26 9.82 -16.46
N ARG A 348 -12.15 9.82 -17.47
CA ARG A 348 -12.54 11.06 -18.16
C ARG A 348 -13.24 12.05 -17.23
N GLU A 349 -14.16 11.58 -16.39
CA GLU A 349 -14.87 12.42 -15.42
C GLU A 349 -13.91 13.07 -14.42
N LYS A 350 -12.97 12.29 -13.88
CA LYS A 350 -11.96 12.79 -12.94
C LYS A 350 -10.95 13.76 -13.59
N LEU A 351 -10.60 13.56 -14.85
CA LEU A 351 -9.75 14.49 -15.60
C LEU A 351 -10.48 15.74 -16.11
N ALA A 352 -11.81 15.74 -16.13
CA ALA A 352 -12.63 16.89 -16.54
C ALA A 352 -13.04 17.79 -15.37
N ASN A 353 -13.25 17.20 -14.19
CA ASN A 353 -13.69 17.90 -12.98
C ASN A 353 -12.54 18.51 -12.15
N ASN A 354 -11.30 18.38 -12.63
CA ASN A 354 -10.10 18.89 -11.99
C ASN A 354 -9.36 19.86 -12.89
#